data_AF-A0A529XFM0-F1
#
_entry.id   AF-A0A529XFM0-F1
#
_cell.length_a   1.000
_cell.length_b   1.000
_cell.length_c   1.000
_cell.angle_alpha   90.00
_cell.angle_beta   90.00
_cell.angle_gamma   90.00
#
_symmetry.space_group_name_H-M   'P 1'
#
loop_
_entity.id
_entity.type
_entity.pdbx_description
1 polymer ?
#
loop_
_entity_poly.entity_id
_entity_poly.type
_entity_poly.pdbx_seq_one_letter_code
_entity_poly.pdbx_strand_id
1 'polypeptide(L)' 'MATIVYAMLTSLDGYIAGPSGDIDLPVPEEELHQHFNDEMRRTSIALCGRRMYETMRFWDSPEREIAAEEVERDFA' A
#
# COMPACT_ATOMS: atom_id res chain seq x y z
N MET A 1 -14.24 3.81 20.29
CA MET A 1 -12.89 3.28 20.60
C MET A 1 -12.17 3.14 19.27
N ALA A 2 -10.89 3.49 19.16
CA ALA A 2 -10.16 3.33 17.91
C ALA A 2 -9.81 1.85 17.68
N THR A 3 -9.89 1.40 16.43
CA THR A 3 -9.47 0.05 16.02
C THR A 3 -8.07 0.14 15.41
N ILE A 4 -7.16 -0.72 15.87
CA ILE A 4 -5.84 -0.87 15.24
C ILE A 4 -5.96 -2.04 14.25
N VAL A 5 -5.72 -1.75 12.98
CA VAL A 5 -5.73 -2.73 11.90
C VAL A 5 -4.30 -2.95 11.44
N TYR A 6 -3.90 -4.22 11.34
CA TYR A 6 -2.65 -4.62 10.71
C TYR A 6 -3.00 -5.31 9.39
N ALA A 7 -2.64 -4.70 8.27
CA ALA A 7 -2.94 -5.20 6.94
C ALA A 7 -1.71 -5.06 6.04
N MET A 8 -1.37 -6.13 5.32
CA MET A 8 -0.32 -6.18 4.30
C MET A 8 -0.67 -7.26 3.29
N LEU A 9 -0.23 -7.10 2.04
CA LEU A 9 -0.15 -8.25 1.13
C LEU A 9 0.97 -9.17 1.61
N THR A 10 0.75 -10.47 1.48
CA THR A 10 1.73 -11.49 1.86
C THR A 10 1.75 -12.61 0.85
N SER A 11 2.93 -13.20 0.64
CA SER A 11 3.08 -14.42 -0.13
C SER A 11 2.42 -15.61 0.58
N LEU A 12 2.19 -16.70 -0.16
CA LEU A 12 1.58 -17.92 0.37
C LEU A 12 2.38 -18.53 1.53
N ASP A 13 3.71 -18.39 1.49
CA ASP A 13 4.65 -18.85 2.52
C ASP A 13 4.88 -17.82 3.64
N GLY A 14 4.14 -16.71 3.66
CA GLY A 14 4.05 -15.80 4.80
C GLY A 14 5.10 -14.68 4.83
N TYR A 15 5.69 -14.34 3.69
CA TYR A 15 6.64 -13.25 3.55
C TYR A 15 5.97 -12.01 2.96
N ILE A 16 6.51 -10.82 3.27
CA ILE A 16 6.05 -9.52 2.73
C ILE A 16 7.09 -8.84 1.83
N ALA A 17 8.28 -9.44 1.74
CA ALA A 17 9.42 -8.91 1.01
C ALA A 17 10.31 -10.07 0.54
N GLY A 18 11.03 -9.85 -0.55
CA GLY A 18 12.02 -10.80 -1.07
C GLY A 18 13.29 -10.86 -0.20
N PRO A 19 14.24 -11.76 -0.53
CA PRO A 19 15.49 -11.91 0.22
C PRO A 19 16.38 -10.67 0.29
N SER A 20 16.27 -9.76 -0.70
CA SER A 20 16.96 -8.45 -0.71
C SER A 20 16.31 -7.43 0.24
N GLY A 21 15.13 -7.72 0.77
CA GLY A 21 14.34 -6.82 1.60
C GLY A 21 13.46 -5.85 0.80
N ASP A 22 13.43 -5.99 -0.52
CA ASP A 22 12.56 -5.21 -1.40
C ASP A 22 11.12 -5.72 -1.27
N ILE A 23 10.20 -4.78 -1.10
CA ILE A 23 8.77 -5.02 -1.00
C ILE A 23 8.23 -5.08 -2.44
N ASP A 24 8.65 -6.09 -3.19
CA ASP A 24 8.16 -6.39 -4.55
C ASP A 24 6.85 -7.16 -4.46
N LEU A 25 5.87 -6.60 -3.74
CA LEU A 25 4.53 -7.16 -3.73
C LEU A 25 3.92 -6.95 -5.12
N PRO A 26 3.27 -7.97 -5.71
CA PRO A 26 2.63 -7.80 -7.00
C PRO A 26 1.60 -6.68 -6.90
N VAL A 27 1.62 -5.78 -7.89
CA VAL A 27 0.61 -4.73 -8.07
C VAL A 27 -0.76 -5.42 -8.05
N PRO A 28 -1.63 -5.11 -7.08
CA PRO A 28 -2.95 -5.73 -7.01
C PRO A 28 -3.72 -5.58 -8.33
N GLU A 29 -4.59 -6.55 -8.62
CA GLU A 29 -5.63 -6.33 -9.62
C GLU A 29 -6.58 -5.22 -9.16
N GLU A 30 -7.33 -4.62 -10.10
CA GLU A 30 -8.14 -3.43 -9.84
C GLU A 30 -9.09 -3.56 -8.63
N GLU A 31 -9.81 -4.67 -8.50
CA GLU A 31 -10.73 -4.90 -7.37
C GLU A 31 -10.01 -4.89 -6.01
N LEU A 32 -8.81 -5.48 -5.96
CA LEU A 32 -8.04 -5.54 -4.72
C LEU A 32 -7.43 -4.17 -4.38
N HIS A 33 -7.04 -3.38 -5.39
CA HIS A 33 -6.65 -1.98 -5.18
C HIS A 33 -7.79 -1.15 -4.61
N GLN A 34 -9.00 -1.26 -5.17
CA GLN A 34 -10.18 -0.55 -4.67
C GLN A 34 -10.45 -0.88 -3.20
N HIS A 35 -10.30 -2.15 -2.81
CA HIS A 35 -10.41 -2.56 -1.41
C HIS A 35 -9.41 -1.82 -0.50
N PHE A 36 -8.14 -1.72 -0.90
CA PHE A 36 -7.13 -0.98 -0.12
C PHE A 36 -7.37 0.52 -0.11
N ASN A 37 -7.84 1.12 -1.20
CA ASN A 37 -8.22 2.53 -1.24
C ASN A 37 -9.35 2.81 -0.23
N ASP A 38 -10.38 1.96 -0.18
CA ASP A 38 -11.49 2.09 0.76
C ASP A 38 -11.05 1.95 2.23
N GLU A 39 -10.13 1.02 2.52
CA GLU A 39 -9.56 0.88 3.85
C GLU A 39 -8.68 2.08 4.24
N MET A 40 -7.86 2.58 3.32
CA MET A 40 -7.03 3.77 3.54
C MET A 40 -7.88 5.02 3.75
N ARG A 41 -8.98 5.17 3.02
CA ARG A 41 -9.92 6.30 3.14
C ARG A 41 -10.62 6.35 4.51
N ARG A 42 -10.74 5.21 5.18
CA ARG A 42 -11.25 5.10 6.57
C ARG A 42 -10.16 5.25 7.62
N THR A 43 -8.89 5.19 7.22
CA THR A 43 -7.74 5.21 8.11
C THR A 43 -7.32 6.65 8.41
N SER A 44 -7.32 7.03 9.69
CA SER A 44 -6.88 8.37 10.09
C SER A 44 -5.37 8.52 10.25
N ILE A 45 -4.66 7.42 10.56
CA ILE A 45 -3.21 7.40 10.81
C ILE A 45 -2.64 6.06 10.33
N ALA A 46 -1.59 6.11 9.50
CA ALA A 46 -0.78 4.96 9.14
C ALA A 46 0.51 4.91 9.98
N LEU A 47 0.79 3.77 10.61
CA LEU A 47 2.03 3.54 11.36
C LEU A 47 2.96 2.64 10.56
N CYS A 48 4.06 3.21 10.07
CA CYS A 48 5.03 2.49 9.24
C CYS A 48 6.42 2.46 9.90
N GLY A 49 7.08 1.30 9.83
CA GLY A 49 8.53 1.24 10.05
C GLY A 49 9.27 1.94 8.91
N ARG A 50 10.57 2.23 9.07
CA ARG A 50 11.35 3.05 8.12
C ARG A 50 11.24 2.61 6.65
N ARG A 51 11.46 1.33 6.36
CA ARG A 51 11.40 0.81 4.98
C ARG A 51 10.00 0.91 4.39
N MET A 52 8.97 0.54 5.15
CA MET A 52 7.59 0.66 4.70
C MET A 52 7.19 2.12 4.49
N TYR A 53 7.70 3.05 5.31
CA TYR A 53 7.49 4.48 5.12
C TYR A 53 8.12 4.97 3.80
N GLU A 54 9.33 4.53 3.48
CA GLU A 54 10.00 4.84 2.21
C GLU A 54 9.20 4.32 1.01
N THR A 55 8.65 3.11 1.09
CA THR A 55 7.73 2.56 0.07
C THR A 55 6.44 3.37 -0.05
N MET A 56 5.77 3.64 1.06
CA MET A 56 4.48 4.37 1.07
C MET A 56 4.62 5.83 0.61
N ARG A 57 5.82 6.42 0.72
CA ARG A 57 6.10 7.78 0.22
C ARG A 57 5.87 7.92 -1.28
N PHE A 58 5.85 6.82 -2.04
CA PHE A 58 5.44 6.83 -3.45
C PHE A 58 4.08 7.49 -3.63
N TRP A 59 3.12 7.24 -2.73
CA TRP A 59 1.77 7.78 -2.82
C TRP A 59 1.69 9.29 -2.64
N ASP A 60 2.69 9.88 -1.96
CA ASP A 60 2.85 11.33 -1.78
C ASP A 60 3.66 11.98 -2.93
N SER A 61 4.21 11.19 -3.87
CA SER A 61 5.09 11.70 -4.92
C SER A 61 4.28 12.32 -6.07
N PRO A 62 4.62 13.53 -6.55
CA PRO A 62 4.01 14.13 -7.74
C PRO A 62 4.18 13.28 -9.00
N GLU A 63 5.21 12.43 -9.03
CA GLU A 63 5.55 11.57 -10.18
C GLU A 63 4.51 10.47 -10.42
N ARG A 64 3.72 10.10 -9.39
CA ARG A 64 2.61 9.14 -9.48
C ARG A 64 1.56 9.60 -10.50
N GLU A 65 1.20 10.89 -10.52
CA GLU A 65 0.08 11.40 -11.33
C GLU A 65 0.31 11.24 -12.84
N ILE A 66 1.58 11.15 -13.28
CA ILE A 66 1.94 11.19 -14.70
C ILE A 66 1.72 9.83 -15.40
N ALA A 67 1.73 8.73 -14.66
CA ALA A 67 1.67 7.37 -15.21
C ALA A 67 0.61 6.45 -14.57
N ALA A 68 -0.04 6.87 -13.48
CA ALA A 68 -0.95 6.03 -12.72
C ALA A 68 -2.24 5.67 -13.48
N GLU A 69 -2.75 4.47 -13.29
CA GLU A 69 -4.11 4.09 -13.68
C GLU A 69 -5.18 4.81 -12.83
N GLU A 70 -6.45 4.77 -13.22
CA GLU A 70 -7.51 5.49 -12.51
C GLU A 70 -7.62 5.05 -11.03
N VAL A 71 -7.59 3.74 -10.79
CA VAL A 71 -7.63 3.18 -9.42
C VAL A 71 -6.42 3.58 -8.58
N GLU A 72 -5.25 3.71 -9.21
CA GLU A 72 -4.05 4.16 -8.53
C GLU A 72 -4.13 5.65 -8.20
N ARG A 73 -4.80 6.49 -9.02
CA ARG A 73 -5.03 7.91 -8.70
C ARG A 73 -6.08 8.12 -7.60
N ASP A 74 -7.03 7.21 -7.48
CA ASP A 74 -8.08 7.25 -6.46
C ASP A 74 -7.55 6.99 -5.04
N PHE A 75 -6.31 6.51 -4.88
CA PHE A 75 -5.73 6.29 -3.56
C PHE A 75 -5.76 7.58 -2.72
N ALA A 76 -6.56 7.48 -1.66
CA ALA A 76 -6.81 8.37 -0.52
C ALA A 76 -6.82 9.89 -0.80
#